data_AF-A0A925JQN4-F1
#
_entry.id   AF-A0A925JQN4-F1
#
_cell.length_a   1.000
_cell.length_b   1.000
_cell.length_c   1.000
_cell.angle_alpha   90.00
_cell.angle_beta   90.00
_cell.angle_gamma   90.00
#
_symmetry.space_group_name_H-M   'P 1'
#
loop_
_entity.id
_entity.type
_entity.pdbx_description
1 polymer ?
#
loop_
_entity_poly.entity_id
_entity_poly.type
_entity_poly.pdbx_seq_one_letter_code
_entity_poly.pdbx_strand_id
1 'polypeptide(L)'
;MADSVVQAGIRPPGAATFLLQVVIVLVAASAQSAGVSWPFALVFETGQSLWWLQCLALGALVGVLHRCSNWKQAAGFGLLFATAWLCATFWWLYISMHTFAGLSSVLTALAIVSLAAALGLYYAMACGLYWRLKENHPLLASLAFAALWTMAEMARGTWLTGFGWGAIGYAHLSGPLASYVPWGGAYG
;
A
#
# COMPACT_ATOMS: atom_id res chain seq x y z
N MET A 1 11.55 -28.50 37.11
CA MET A 1 11.04 -29.16 35.89
C MET A 1 9.83 -28.41 35.31
N ALA A 2 9.74 -27.07 35.50
CA ALA A 2 8.58 -26.26 35.09
C ALA A 2 8.93 -25.11 34.12
N ASP A 3 10.21 -24.93 33.75
CA ASP A 3 10.66 -23.75 32.99
C ASP A 3 10.91 -24.01 31.49
N SER A 4 10.79 -25.26 31.02
CA SER A 4 11.13 -25.63 29.63
C SER A 4 9.96 -25.57 28.63
N VAL A 5 8.72 -25.32 29.09
CA VAL A 5 7.51 -25.43 28.25
C VAL A 5 6.98 -24.08 27.76
N VAL A 6 7.47 -22.95 28.29
CA VAL A 6 6.92 -21.61 27.97
C VAL A 6 7.67 -20.89 26.83
N GLN A 7 8.81 -21.41 26.36
CA GLN A 7 9.53 -20.88 25.19
C GLN A 7 9.30 -21.72 23.93
N ALA A 8 8.04 -21.92 23.53
CA ALA A 8 7.73 -22.30 22.15
C ALA A 8 8.09 -21.09 21.25
N GLY A 9 9.37 -20.99 20.92
CA GLY A 9 9.93 -19.91 20.13
C GLY A 9 9.17 -19.78 18.81
N ILE A 10 8.60 -18.60 18.58
CA ILE A 10 8.14 -18.19 17.26
C ILE A 10 9.37 -18.22 16.37
N ARG A 11 9.57 -19.32 15.63
CA ARG A 11 10.66 -19.41 14.66
C ARG A 11 10.43 -18.28 13.66
N PRO A 12 11.43 -17.41 13.40
CA PRO A 12 11.30 -16.44 12.33
C PRO A 12 10.98 -17.19 11.03
N PRO A 13 10.14 -16.63 10.15
CA PRO A 13 9.85 -17.26 8.88
C PRO A 13 11.17 -17.60 8.17
N GLY A 14 11.25 -18.79 7.57
CA GLY A 14 12.42 -19.16 6.79
C GLY A 14 12.70 -18.13 5.70
N ALA A 15 13.97 -17.93 5.34
CA ALA A 15 14.37 -16.90 4.39
C ALA A 15 13.58 -16.95 3.07
N ALA A 16 13.27 -18.16 2.57
CA ALA A 16 12.44 -18.36 1.38
C ALA A 16 11.00 -17.84 1.54
N THR A 17 10.37 -18.05 2.70
CA THR A 17 9.02 -17.55 2.99
C THR A 17 9.01 -16.03 3.08
N PHE A 18 10.03 -15.44 3.71
CA PHE A 18 10.17 -13.99 3.79
C PHE A 18 10.36 -13.36 2.39
N LEU A 19 11.24 -13.92 1.57
CA LEU A 19 11.44 -13.48 0.18
C LEU A 19 10.15 -13.57 -0.64
N LEU A 20 9.40 -14.66 -0.49
CA LEU A 20 8.10 -14.81 -1.16
C LEU A 20 7.12 -13.71 -0.72
N GLN A 21 7.05 -13.37 0.58
CA GLN A 21 6.22 -12.26 1.07
C GLN A 21 6.64 -10.91 0.47
N VAL A 22 7.95 -10.64 0.38
CA VAL A 22 8.47 -9.43 -0.27
C VAL A 22 8.03 -9.34 -1.73
N VAL A 23 8.17 -10.43 -2.49
CA VAL A 23 7.75 -10.49 -3.90
C VAL A 23 6.25 -10.26 -4.03
N ILE A 24 5.43 -10.92 -3.20
CA ILE A 24 3.97 -10.73 -3.19
C ILE A 24 3.63 -9.26 -2.95
N VAL A 25 4.27 -8.62 -1.98
CA VAL A 25 4.04 -7.20 -1.65
C VAL A 25 4.42 -6.28 -2.82
N LEU A 26 5.55 -6.51 -3.47
CA LEU A 26 6.00 -5.71 -4.62
C LEU A 26 5.08 -5.87 -5.84
N VAL A 27 4.62 -7.10 -6.10
CA VAL A 27 3.65 -7.38 -7.17
C VAL A 27 2.31 -6.72 -6.84
N ALA A 28 1.84 -6.83 -5.59
CA ALA A 28 0.61 -6.20 -5.15
C ALA A 28 0.69 -4.66 -5.24
N ALA A 29 1.82 -4.05 -4.87
CA ALA A 29 2.02 -2.60 -4.99
C ALA A 29 2.03 -2.13 -6.46
N SER A 30 2.66 -2.90 -7.34
CA SER A 30 2.61 -2.65 -8.80
C SER A 30 1.18 -2.78 -9.34
N ALA A 31 0.46 -3.82 -8.92
CA ALA A 31 -0.93 -4.05 -9.27
C ALA A 31 -1.85 -2.91 -8.77
N GLN A 32 -1.59 -2.39 -7.57
CA GLN A 32 -2.29 -1.24 -7.00
C GLN A 32 -2.12 0.01 -7.88
N SER A 33 -0.90 0.30 -8.33
CA SER A 33 -0.63 1.41 -9.25
C SER A 33 -1.31 1.21 -10.61
N ALA A 34 -1.16 0.01 -11.19
CA ALA A 34 -1.76 -0.33 -12.48
C ALA A 34 -3.30 -0.37 -12.43
N GLY A 35 -3.88 -0.64 -11.26
CA GLY A 35 -5.32 -0.63 -11.04
C GLY A 35 -5.92 0.77 -11.06
N VAL A 36 -5.15 1.79 -10.66
CA VAL A 36 -5.58 3.20 -10.78
C VAL A 36 -5.53 3.65 -12.24
N SER A 37 -4.44 3.35 -12.94
CA SER A 37 -4.27 3.71 -14.34
C SER A 37 -3.48 2.63 -15.07
N TRP A 38 -4.14 1.86 -15.92
CA TRP A 38 -3.48 0.78 -16.65
C TRP A 38 -2.43 1.33 -17.62
N PRO A 39 -1.13 0.95 -17.50
CA PRO A 39 -0.06 1.62 -18.23
C PRO A 39 0.22 1.05 -19.62
N PHE A 40 -0.35 -0.10 -19.98
CA PHE A 40 0.04 -0.85 -21.19
C PHE A 40 -1.07 -0.87 -22.25
N ALA A 41 -0.74 -0.56 -23.51
CA ALA A 41 -1.67 -0.72 -24.64
C ALA A 41 -1.74 -2.19 -25.12
N LEU A 42 -2.06 -3.11 -24.21
CA LEU A 42 -2.07 -4.56 -24.48
C LEU A 42 -3.49 -5.15 -24.39
N VAL A 43 -3.99 -5.30 -23.16
CA VAL A 43 -5.25 -6.01 -22.86
C VAL A 43 -6.40 -5.04 -22.55
N PHE A 44 -6.07 -3.87 -21.99
CA PHE A 44 -7.01 -2.83 -21.61
C PHE A 44 -6.62 -1.50 -22.24
N GLU A 45 -7.54 -0.55 -22.26
CA GLU A 45 -7.25 0.79 -22.74
C GLU A 45 -6.22 1.48 -21.83
N THR A 46 -5.31 2.23 -22.44
CA THR A 46 -4.26 2.94 -21.67
C THR A 46 -4.92 3.99 -20.79
N GLY A 47 -4.62 3.98 -19.49
CA GLY A 47 -5.22 4.85 -18.50
C GLY A 47 -6.54 4.34 -17.91
N GLN A 48 -7.06 3.18 -18.35
CA GLN A 48 -8.28 2.61 -17.79
C GLN A 48 -8.08 2.21 -16.33
N SER A 49 -9.05 2.55 -15.46
CA SER A 49 -9.08 2.11 -14.07
C SER A 49 -9.65 0.69 -13.95
N LEU A 50 -8.97 -0.16 -13.17
CA LEU A 50 -9.32 -1.56 -12.92
C LEU A 50 -9.58 -1.78 -11.42
N TRP A 51 -10.84 -1.61 -11.02
CA TRP A 51 -11.29 -1.73 -9.62
C TRP A 51 -10.92 -3.07 -8.96
N TRP A 52 -11.05 -4.18 -9.69
CA TRP A 52 -10.82 -5.53 -9.15
C TRP A 52 -9.34 -5.77 -8.87
N LEU A 53 -8.44 -5.17 -9.67
CA LEU A 53 -7.00 -5.29 -9.48
C LEU A 53 -6.56 -4.59 -8.19
N GLN A 54 -7.18 -3.45 -7.89
CA GLN A 54 -7.01 -2.75 -6.62
C GLN A 54 -7.48 -3.59 -5.43
N CYS A 55 -8.65 -4.24 -5.52
CA CYS A 55 -9.13 -5.14 -4.47
C CYS A 55 -8.18 -6.34 -4.25
N LEU A 56 -7.67 -6.94 -5.33
CA LEU A 56 -6.70 -8.03 -5.25
C LEU A 56 -5.37 -7.60 -4.62
N ALA A 57 -4.89 -6.39 -4.95
CA ALA A 57 -3.67 -5.83 -4.37
C ALA A 57 -3.78 -5.65 -2.84
N LEU A 58 -4.87 -5.04 -2.36
CA LEU A 58 -5.10 -4.90 -0.92
C LEU A 58 -5.33 -6.25 -0.24
N GLY A 59 -6.06 -7.17 -0.87
CA GLY A 59 -6.26 -8.53 -0.36
C GLY A 59 -4.94 -9.29 -0.21
N ALA A 60 -4.02 -9.17 -1.18
CA ALA A 60 -2.69 -9.75 -1.11
C ALA A 60 -1.86 -9.15 0.04
N LEU A 61 -1.90 -7.82 0.21
CA LEU A 61 -1.25 -7.14 1.32
C LEU A 61 -1.77 -7.67 2.66
N VAL A 62 -3.09 -7.67 2.87
CA VAL A 62 -3.73 -8.18 4.10
C VAL A 62 -3.34 -9.64 4.35
N GLY A 63 -3.32 -10.48 3.31
CA GLY A 63 -2.86 -11.86 3.39
C GLY A 63 -1.41 -11.99 3.89
N VAL A 64 -0.51 -11.08 3.49
CA VAL A 64 0.86 -11.01 4.03
C VAL A 64 0.86 -10.51 5.48
N LEU A 65 0.05 -9.51 5.82
CA LEU A 65 -0.05 -8.98 7.19
C LEU A 65 -0.50 -10.06 8.19
N HIS A 66 -1.43 -10.94 7.81
CA HIS A 66 -1.84 -12.07 8.66
C HIS A 66 -0.71 -13.06 8.95
N ARG A 67 0.26 -13.20 8.03
CA ARG A 67 1.43 -14.09 8.16
C ARG A 67 2.61 -13.43 8.88
N CYS A 68 2.49 -12.17 9.28
CA CYS A 68 3.54 -11.47 10.03
C CYS A 68 3.58 -11.92 11.49
N SER A 69 4.79 -12.09 12.03
CA SER A 69 5.04 -12.52 13.40
C SER A 69 4.94 -11.38 14.42
N ASN A 70 5.12 -10.13 14.00
CA ASN A 70 5.03 -8.96 14.88
C ASN A 70 4.55 -7.70 14.14
N TRP A 71 4.11 -6.69 14.89
CA TRP A 71 3.62 -5.43 14.35
C TRP A 71 4.67 -4.64 13.56
N LYS A 72 5.97 -4.76 13.90
CA LYS A 72 7.05 -4.07 13.19
C LYS A 72 7.22 -4.63 11.78
N GLN A 73 7.10 -5.95 11.63
CA GLN A 73 7.12 -6.62 10.33
C GLN A 73 5.91 -6.20 9.48
N ALA A 74 4.71 -6.16 10.08
CA ALA A 74 3.51 -5.66 9.41
C ALA A 74 3.67 -4.21 8.94
N ALA A 75 4.21 -3.33 9.79
CA ALA A 75 4.52 -1.95 9.42
C ALA A 75 5.58 -1.87 8.30
N GLY A 76 6.61 -2.71 8.35
CA GLY A 76 7.64 -2.80 7.32
C GLY A 76 7.10 -3.21 5.95
N PHE A 77 6.22 -4.22 5.90
CA PHE A 77 5.55 -4.59 4.64
C PHE A 77 4.57 -3.52 4.16
N GLY A 78 3.85 -2.85 5.08
CA GLY A 78 3.02 -1.69 4.73
C GLY A 78 3.83 -0.54 4.11
N LEU A 79 5.00 -0.26 4.69
CA LEU A 79 5.93 0.75 4.16
C LEU A 79 6.47 0.35 2.79
N LEU A 80 6.88 -0.91 2.61
CA LEU A 80 7.38 -1.43 1.34
C LEU A 80 6.30 -1.34 0.25
N PHE A 81 5.08 -1.79 0.57
CA PHE A 81 3.93 -1.73 -0.32
C PHE A 81 3.65 -0.29 -0.76
N ALA A 82 3.49 0.62 0.21
CA ALA A 82 3.14 2.00 -0.06
C ALA A 82 4.25 2.72 -0.84
N THR A 83 5.52 2.51 -0.47
CA THR A 83 6.66 3.13 -1.17
C THR A 83 6.71 2.68 -2.63
N ALA A 84 6.58 1.38 -2.90
CA ALA A 84 6.60 0.85 -4.27
C ALA A 84 5.42 1.37 -5.10
N TRP A 85 4.21 1.36 -4.54
CA TRP A 85 3.00 1.87 -5.20
C TRP A 85 3.10 3.37 -5.51
N LEU A 86 3.54 4.17 -4.53
CA LEU A 86 3.64 5.62 -4.65
C LEU A 86 4.73 6.01 -5.66
N CYS A 87 5.91 5.39 -5.61
CA CYS A 87 6.95 5.57 -6.62
C CYS A 87 6.45 5.27 -8.04
N ALA A 88 5.68 4.19 -8.22
CA ALA A 88 5.10 3.84 -9.52
C ALA A 88 4.03 4.84 -9.97
N THR A 89 3.25 5.38 -9.03
CA THR A 89 2.17 6.33 -9.31
C THR A 89 2.72 7.68 -9.81
N PHE A 90 3.70 8.24 -9.11
CA PHE A 90 4.23 9.58 -9.41
C PHE A 90 5.65 9.56 -9.97
N TRP A 91 5.99 8.51 -10.72
CA TRP A 91 7.28 8.39 -11.42
C TRP A 91 7.59 9.62 -12.31
N TRP A 92 6.54 10.28 -12.83
CA TRP A 92 6.63 11.50 -13.64
C TRP A 92 7.31 12.67 -12.90
N LEU A 93 7.38 12.65 -11.56
CA LEU A 93 8.18 13.60 -10.78
C LEU A 93 9.66 13.54 -11.15
N TYR A 94 10.14 12.38 -11.63
CA TYR A 94 11.51 12.26 -12.14
C TYR A 94 11.75 13.22 -13.30
N ILE A 95 10.83 13.26 -14.28
CA ILE A 95 10.91 14.17 -15.42
C ILE A 95 10.89 15.62 -14.92
N SER A 96 10.02 15.93 -13.96
CA SER A 96 9.91 17.27 -13.38
C SER A 96 11.21 17.75 -12.74
N MET A 97 11.81 16.93 -11.88
CA MET A 97 13.00 17.33 -11.10
C MET A 97 14.31 17.19 -11.88
N HIS A 98 14.48 16.11 -12.64
CA HIS A 98 15.71 15.87 -13.38
C HIS A 98 15.78 16.78 -14.61
N THR A 99 14.70 16.86 -15.40
CA THR A 99 14.72 17.60 -16.66
C THR A 99 14.53 19.11 -16.46
N PHE A 100 13.57 19.52 -15.64
CA PHE A 100 13.26 20.96 -15.49
C PHE A 100 13.98 21.64 -14.33
N ALA A 101 14.25 20.94 -13.22
CA ALA A 101 15.01 21.51 -12.11
C ALA A 101 16.52 21.22 -12.17
N GLY A 102 16.98 20.41 -13.14
CA GLY A 102 18.41 20.15 -13.37
C GLY A 102 19.11 19.35 -12.28
N LEU A 103 18.36 18.63 -11.44
CA LEU A 103 18.96 17.77 -10.41
C LEU A 103 19.67 16.56 -11.04
N SER A 104 20.70 16.05 -10.37
CA SER A 104 21.33 14.80 -10.78
C SER A 104 20.34 13.62 -10.71
N SER A 105 20.55 12.61 -11.57
CA SER A 105 19.68 11.44 -11.67
C SER A 105 19.53 10.70 -10.35
N VAL A 106 20.65 10.46 -9.65
CA VAL A 106 20.68 9.76 -8.36
C VAL A 106 19.95 10.57 -7.28
N LEU A 107 20.20 11.88 -7.20
CA LEU A 107 19.55 12.73 -6.20
C LEU A 107 18.04 12.80 -6.42
N THR A 108 17.61 12.86 -7.69
CA THR A 108 16.19 12.85 -8.06
C THR A 108 15.52 11.54 -7.64
N ALA A 109 16.14 10.39 -7.95
CA ALA A 109 15.61 9.09 -7.56
C ALA A 109 15.51 8.95 -6.03
N LEU A 110 16.54 9.39 -5.30
CA LEU A 110 16.53 9.40 -3.84
C LEU A 110 15.42 10.28 -3.28
N ALA A 111 15.23 11.49 -3.83
CA ALA A 111 14.17 12.39 -3.39
C ALA A 111 12.76 11.78 -3.57
N ILE A 112 12.51 11.13 -4.71
CA ILE A 112 11.22 10.46 -4.99
C ILE A 112 10.99 9.30 -4.04
N VAL A 113 12.00 8.45 -3.82
CA VAL A 113 11.90 7.32 -2.87
C VAL A 113 11.74 7.82 -1.45
N SER A 114 12.46 8.86 -1.03
CA SER A 114 12.32 9.48 0.30
C SER A 114 10.93 10.08 0.49
N LEU A 115 10.38 10.76 -0.52
CA LEU A 115 9.01 11.26 -0.48
C LEU A 115 8.00 10.10 -0.37
N ALA A 116 8.13 9.08 -1.21
CA ALA A 116 7.27 7.90 -1.19
C ALA A 116 7.34 7.16 0.15
N ALA A 117 8.53 7.02 0.74
CA ALA A 117 8.72 6.41 2.05
C ALA A 117 8.12 7.27 3.16
N ALA A 118 8.31 8.59 3.13
CA ALA A 118 7.75 9.51 4.12
C ALA A 118 6.21 9.46 4.12
N LEU A 119 5.58 9.47 2.95
CA LEU A 119 4.13 9.29 2.82
C LEU A 119 3.71 7.84 3.15
N GLY A 120 4.57 6.88 2.83
CA GLY A 120 4.42 5.47 3.16
C GLY A 120 4.33 5.20 4.66
N LEU A 121 4.86 6.09 5.51
CA LEU A 121 4.77 5.97 6.97
C LEU A 121 3.32 5.98 7.47
N TYR A 122 2.40 6.72 6.83
CA TYR A 122 0.98 6.71 7.19
C TYR A 122 0.40 5.29 7.05
N TYR A 123 0.71 4.61 5.94
CA TYR A 123 0.27 3.23 5.69
C TYR A 123 1.02 2.20 6.52
N ALA A 124 2.30 2.45 6.82
CA ALA A 124 3.10 1.61 7.70
C ALA A 124 2.49 1.61 9.12
N MET A 125 2.09 2.78 9.62
CA MET A 125 1.38 2.94 10.88
C MET A 125 0.02 2.22 10.85
N ALA A 126 -0.77 2.41 9.79
CA ALA A 126 -2.05 1.70 9.62
C ALA A 126 -1.88 0.18 9.63
N CYS A 127 -0.92 -0.37 8.90
CA CYS A 127 -0.64 -1.81 8.86
C CYS A 127 -0.14 -2.34 10.21
N GLY A 128 0.72 -1.59 10.89
CA GLY A 128 1.20 -1.93 12.23
C GLY A 128 0.10 -1.93 13.28
N LEU A 129 -0.81 -0.94 13.22
CA LEU A 129 -1.96 -0.85 14.11
C LEU A 129 -3.00 -1.92 13.79
N TYR A 130 -3.27 -2.18 12.50
CA TYR A 130 -4.12 -3.28 12.04
C TYR A 130 -3.63 -4.61 12.62
N TRP A 131 -2.32 -4.88 12.55
CA TRP A 131 -1.77 -6.12 13.09
C TRP A 131 -1.98 -6.27 14.61
N ARG A 132 -1.99 -5.16 15.36
CA ARG A 132 -2.27 -5.16 16.81
C ARG A 132 -3.75 -5.33 17.13
N LEU A 133 -4.61 -4.77 16.29
CA LEU A 133 -6.07 -4.81 16.44
C LEU A 133 -6.71 -5.99 15.72
N LYS A 134 -5.93 -6.81 14.99
CA LYS A 134 -6.48 -7.89 14.17
C LYS A 134 -7.25 -8.85 15.07
N GLU A 135 -8.53 -8.98 14.77
CA GLU A 135 -9.40 -9.92 15.45
C GLU A 135 -9.49 -11.23 14.67
N ASN A 136 -9.91 -12.30 15.35
CA ASN A 136 -10.21 -13.57 14.68
C ASN A 136 -11.50 -13.48 13.85
N HIS A 137 -12.35 -12.48 14.09
CA HIS A 137 -13.59 -12.30 13.36
C HIS A 137 -13.34 -11.58 12.02
N PRO A 138 -13.62 -12.21 10.87
CA PRO A 138 -13.22 -11.68 9.56
C PRO A 138 -13.85 -10.33 9.25
N LEU A 139 -15.14 -10.12 9.59
CA LEU A 139 -15.81 -8.84 9.33
C LEU A 139 -15.19 -7.69 10.13
N LEU A 140 -14.85 -7.92 11.40
CA LEU A 140 -14.28 -6.87 12.25
C LEU A 140 -12.85 -6.55 11.84
N ALA A 141 -12.07 -7.56 11.44
CA ALA A 141 -10.75 -7.36 10.86
C ALA A 141 -10.83 -6.53 9.54
N SER A 142 -11.76 -6.85 8.64
CA SER A 142 -11.96 -6.08 7.41
C SER A 142 -12.38 -4.64 7.68
N LEU A 143 -13.30 -4.40 8.61
CA LEU A 143 -13.72 -3.05 9.00
C LEU A 143 -12.58 -2.26 9.66
N ALA A 144 -11.80 -2.89 10.54
CA ALA A 144 -10.64 -2.27 11.16
C ALA A 144 -9.59 -1.89 10.11
N PHE A 145 -9.29 -2.79 9.16
CA PHE A 145 -8.38 -2.49 8.06
C PHE A 145 -8.88 -1.33 7.21
N ALA A 146 -10.15 -1.35 6.80
CA ALA A 146 -10.75 -0.30 5.99
C ALA A 146 -10.69 1.06 6.71
N ALA A 147 -11.08 1.13 7.99
CA ALA A 147 -11.04 2.36 8.77
C ALA A 147 -9.61 2.90 8.91
N LEU A 148 -8.64 2.02 9.24
CA LEU A 148 -7.23 2.40 9.37
C LEU A 148 -6.62 2.88 8.04
N TRP A 149 -6.97 2.20 6.94
CA TRP A 149 -6.53 2.58 5.61
C TRP A 149 -7.10 3.93 5.19
N THR A 150 -8.41 4.14 5.38
CA THR A 150 -9.06 5.42 5.07
C THR A 150 -8.48 6.55 5.90
N MET A 151 -8.22 6.35 7.20
CA MET A 151 -7.56 7.37 8.03
C MET A 151 -6.14 7.69 7.52
N ALA A 152 -5.37 6.70 7.08
CA ALA A 152 -4.03 6.93 6.51
C ALA A 152 -4.10 7.68 5.17
N GLU A 153 -5.04 7.32 4.30
CA GLU A 153 -5.32 8.02 3.05
C GLU A 153 -5.72 9.47 3.27
N MET A 154 -6.63 9.73 4.21
CA MET A 154 -7.06 11.08 4.57
C MET A 154 -5.90 11.87 5.16
N ALA A 155 -5.11 11.30 6.08
CA ALA A 155 -3.94 11.97 6.64
C ALA A 155 -2.93 12.34 5.53
N ARG A 156 -2.61 11.41 4.63
CA ARG A 156 -1.73 11.67 3.48
C ARG A 156 -2.29 12.75 2.55
N GLY A 157 -3.60 12.74 2.31
CA GLY A 157 -4.27 13.66 1.40
C GLY A 157 -4.50 15.06 1.98
N THR A 158 -4.50 15.22 3.31
CA THR A 158 -4.93 16.47 3.96
C THR A 158 -3.88 17.10 4.88
N TRP A 159 -3.01 16.32 5.52
CA TRP A 159 -2.01 16.88 6.44
C TRP A 159 -0.91 17.61 5.67
N LEU A 160 -0.35 18.64 6.31
CA LEU A 160 0.56 19.60 5.69
C LEU A 160 -0.12 20.28 4.49
N THR A 161 0.45 20.16 3.30
CA THR A 161 -0.15 20.67 2.06
C THR A 161 -1.04 19.63 1.36
N GLY A 162 -1.07 18.39 1.87
CA GLY A 162 -1.72 17.25 1.23
C GLY A 162 -0.99 16.72 -0.01
N PHE A 163 -0.92 15.40 -0.15
CA PHE A 163 -0.42 14.74 -1.35
C PHE A 163 -1.22 13.47 -1.66
N GLY A 164 -2.47 13.65 -2.06
CA GLY A 164 -3.44 12.57 -2.35
C GLY A 164 -3.31 11.91 -3.73
N TRP A 165 -2.16 12.04 -4.41
CA TRP A 165 -1.96 11.45 -5.73
C TRP A 165 -2.09 9.92 -5.69
N GLY A 166 -2.80 9.37 -6.67
CA GLY A 166 -3.05 7.94 -6.81
C GLY A 166 -3.86 7.30 -5.69
N ALA A 167 -4.77 7.99 -5.01
CA ALA A 167 -5.63 7.38 -3.98
C ALA A 167 -6.37 6.13 -4.49
N ILE A 168 -6.60 5.15 -3.61
CA ILE A 168 -7.20 3.86 -3.99
C ILE A 168 -8.60 4.00 -4.63
N GLY A 169 -9.34 5.05 -4.28
CA GLY A 169 -10.67 5.33 -4.82
C GLY A 169 -10.66 5.63 -6.33
N TYR A 170 -9.53 6.06 -6.90
CA TYR A 170 -9.42 6.31 -8.34
C TYR A 170 -9.57 5.04 -9.19
N ALA A 171 -9.28 3.87 -8.63
CA ALA A 171 -9.51 2.60 -9.32
C ALA A 171 -11.01 2.31 -9.56
N HIS A 172 -11.91 2.98 -8.84
CA HIS A 172 -13.36 2.73 -8.86
C HIS A 172 -14.15 3.72 -9.72
N LEU A 173 -13.49 4.61 -10.46
CA LEU A 173 -14.15 5.63 -11.29
C LEU A 173 -15.01 5.04 -12.43
N SER A 174 -14.63 3.87 -12.94
CA SER A 174 -15.38 3.14 -13.97
C SER A 174 -15.98 1.81 -13.46
N GLY A 175 -15.89 1.56 -12.15
CA GLY A 175 -16.30 0.30 -11.53
C GLY A 175 -17.76 0.28 -11.04
N PRO A 176 -18.20 -0.83 -10.44
CA PRO A 176 -19.53 -0.96 -9.85
C PRO A 176 -19.82 0.09 -8.77
N LEU A 177 -18.78 0.59 -8.11
CA LEU A 177 -18.86 1.59 -7.06
C LEU A 177 -18.86 3.04 -7.57
N ALA A 178 -18.74 3.27 -8.88
CA ALA A 178 -18.68 4.61 -9.47
C ALA A 178 -19.92 5.46 -9.13
N SER A 179 -21.10 4.84 -9.03
CA SER A 179 -22.35 5.54 -8.68
C SER A 179 -22.38 6.08 -7.26
N TYR A 180 -21.54 5.57 -6.35
CA TYR A 180 -21.46 6.01 -4.96
C TYR A 180 -20.47 7.17 -4.76
N VAL A 181 -19.55 7.39 -5.70
CA VAL A 181 -18.53 8.45 -5.63
C VAL A 181 -19.11 9.86 -5.40
N PRO A 182 -20.24 10.26 -6.03
CA PRO A 182 -20.85 11.58 -5.77
C PRO A 182 -21.36 11.76 -4.34
N TRP A 183 -21.62 10.66 -3.61
CA TRP A 183 -22.23 10.68 -2.28
C TRP A 183 -21.19 10.54 -1.17
N GLY A 184 -20.27 9.58 -1.31
CA GLY A 184 -19.21 9.31 -0.32
C GLY A 184 -17.89 10.04 -0.59
N GLY A 185 -17.75 10.66 -1.77
CA GLY A 185 -16.47 11.15 -2.24
C GLY A 185 -15.48 10.00 -2.50
N ALA A 186 -14.20 10.33 -2.63
CA ALA A 186 -13.15 9.33 -2.89
C ALA A 186 -12.80 8.44 -1.67
N TYR A 187 -13.32 8.76 -0.48
CA TYR A 187 -13.00 8.09 0.79
C TYR A 187 -14.18 7.31 1.41
N GLY A 188 -15.38 7.43 0.84
CA GLY A 188 -16.62 6.84 1.35
C GLY A 188 -17.07 5.57 0.66
#